data_AF-A0AA43KA79-F1
#
_entry.id   AF-A0AA43KA79-F1
#
_cell.length_a   1.000
_cell.length_b   1.000
_cell.length_c   1.000
_cell.angle_alpha   90.00
_cell.angle_beta   90.00
_cell.angle_gamma   90.00
#
_symmetry.space_group_name_H-M   'P 1'
#
loop_
_entity.id
_entity.type
_entity.pdbx_description
1 polymer ?
#
loop_
_entity_poly.entity_id
_entity_poly.type
_entity_poly.pdbx_seq_one_letter_code
_entity_poly.pdbx_strand_id
1 'polypeptide(L)'
;MIAIYTQIEQGEKWIAQYGKCLPTFACVLGFTETGLIPGISAAGSSPEARKYTACADAEFLYYGAEKKAVYPLPPLTAGASPVLISRAVVESLNIPVYLFNAGLPQPPAVPVIDLGGSAAKCLSGGAAMEISTVHHLLKQGLLWGERLAANVQQGYVILGECVVGGTTTALGILTGLGVDAKEKVNSSHPVCNHRQKWAVVQAGLEKMRKARGKLYFPSATIDPLELVAAVGDPMQVVVAGMAIAASRNCGVLLAGGTQMLAVYALIVAIANAYSLFWRPTAVVVGTTRWVAEDPTGATVELALGLGKTIPPLFATQLSFANSRYPQLQAYERGFVKEGVGAGAACIAASLRQNWQEKEFLTAIEAQLEMLLTNRNSTT
;
A
#
# COMPACT_ATOMS: atom_id res chain seq x y z
N MET A 1 10.27 2.58 -19.04
CA MET A 1 10.15 3.02 -17.64
C MET A 1 9.59 1.97 -16.67
N ILE A 2 9.44 0.69 -17.06
CA ILE A 2 8.89 -0.37 -16.18
C ILE A 2 9.82 -1.57 -16.23
N ALA A 3 10.14 -2.17 -15.08
CA ALA A 3 10.83 -3.45 -14.97
C ALA A 3 9.89 -4.51 -14.38
N ILE A 4 9.98 -5.75 -14.86
CA ILE A 4 9.24 -6.91 -14.34
C ILE A 4 10.25 -7.87 -13.70
N TYR A 5 10.15 -8.07 -12.38
CA TYR A 5 11.14 -8.84 -11.61
C TYR A 5 10.72 -10.30 -11.40
N THR A 6 9.43 -10.60 -11.44
CA THR A 6 8.88 -11.94 -11.24
C THR A 6 7.77 -12.22 -12.25
N GLN A 7 7.57 -13.49 -12.59
CA GLN A 7 6.50 -13.94 -13.49
C GLN A 7 6.42 -13.12 -14.80
N ILE A 8 7.56 -12.95 -15.46
CA ILE A 8 7.75 -12.05 -16.61
C ILE A 8 6.68 -12.28 -17.69
N GLU A 9 6.48 -13.52 -18.12
CA GLU A 9 5.52 -13.85 -19.18
C GLU A 9 4.07 -13.49 -18.79
N GLN A 10 3.66 -13.74 -17.54
CA GLN A 10 2.35 -13.34 -17.04
C GLN A 10 2.24 -11.82 -16.98
N GLY A 11 3.31 -11.14 -16.54
CA GLY A 11 3.38 -9.69 -16.47
C GLY A 11 3.24 -9.02 -17.85
N GLU A 12 3.93 -9.54 -18.85
CA GLU A 12 3.85 -9.08 -20.24
C GLU A 12 2.44 -9.28 -20.82
N LYS A 13 1.82 -10.45 -20.56
CA LYS A 13 0.43 -10.71 -20.94
C LYS A 13 -0.54 -9.73 -20.28
N TRP A 14 -0.35 -9.44 -19.00
CA TRP A 14 -1.17 -8.45 -18.28
C TRP A 14 -1.02 -7.05 -18.88
N ILE A 15 0.21 -6.62 -19.18
CA ILE A 15 0.48 -5.34 -19.84
C ILE A 15 -0.15 -5.28 -21.23
N ALA A 16 -0.01 -6.34 -22.04
CA ALA A 16 -0.61 -6.40 -23.37
C ALA A 16 -2.15 -6.29 -23.31
N GLN A 17 -2.76 -6.87 -22.28
CA GLN A 17 -4.21 -6.84 -22.09
C GLN A 17 -4.73 -5.50 -21.57
N TYR A 18 -4.05 -4.87 -20.60
CA TYR A 18 -4.61 -3.73 -19.85
C TYR A 18 -3.84 -2.42 -20.01
N GLY A 19 -2.61 -2.43 -20.53
CA GLY A 19 -1.68 -1.30 -20.42
C GLY A 19 -2.14 -0.02 -21.12
N LYS A 20 -2.98 -0.11 -22.16
CA LYS A 20 -3.50 1.08 -22.85
C LYS A 20 -4.74 1.69 -22.16
N CYS A 21 -5.32 1.00 -21.18
CA CYS A 21 -6.57 1.41 -20.56
C CYS A 21 -6.37 2.53 -19.54
N LEU A 22 -7.41 3.34 -19.30
CA LEU A 22 -7.39 4.32 -18.21
C LEU A 22 -7.76 3.56 -16.95
N PRO A 23 -6.89 3.49 -15.93
CA PRO A 23 -7.27 2.85 -14.70
C PRO A 23 -8.29 3.69 -13.92
N THR A 24 -8.96 3.04 -12.98
CA THR A 24 -9.53 3.73 -11.81
C THR A 24 -8.55 3.59 -10.65
N PHE A 25 -8.28 4.68 -9.94
CA PHE A 25 -7.39 4.70 -8.78
C PHE A 25 -8.21 4.68 -7.48
N ALA A 26 -8.10 3.59 -6.74
CA ALA A 26 -8.71 3.43 -5.42
C ALA A 26 -7.61 3.46 -4.36
N CYS A 27 -7.68 4.41 -3.42
CA CYS A 27 -6.76 4.47 -2.28
C CYS A 27 -7.49 4.09 -1.00
N VAL A 28 -7.04 3.01 -0.35
CA VAL A 28 -7.60 2.55 0.92
C VAL A 28 -6.77 3.09 2.07
N LEU A 29 -7.40 3.96 2.86
CA LEU A 29 -6.80 4.63 4.01
C LEU A 29 -7.10 3.83 5.27
N GLY A 30 -6.08 3.64 6.10
CA GLY A 30 -6.22 2.93 7.36
C GLY A 30 -5.25 3.43 8.41
N PHE A 31 -5.51 3.06 9.66
CA PHE A 31 -4.64 3.41 10.77
C PHE A 31 -4.34 2.19 11.64
N THR A 32 -3.12 2.13 12.15
CA THR A 32 -2.74 1.23 13.24
C THR A 32 -1.92 1.99 14.28
N GLU A 33 -2.21 1.78 15.56
CA GLU A 33 -1.38 2.33 16.65
C GLU A 33 0.05 1.78 16.63
N THR A 34 0.30 0.69 15.89
CA THR A 34 1.67 0.23 15.60
C THR A 34 2.50 1.36 14.99
N GLY A 35 1.89 2.20 14.16
CA GLY A 35 2.49 3.38 13.57
C GLY A 35 2.93 4.43 14.59
N LEU A 36 2.43 4.40 15.83
CA LEU A 36 2.79 5.37 16.89
C LEU A 36 4.04 4.99 17.67
N ILE A 37 4.54 3.77 17.51
CA ILE A 37 5.77 3.32 18.18
C ILE A 37 6.93 4.25 17.75
N PRO A 38 7.72 4.82 18.68
CA PRO A 38 8.87 5.65 18.34
C PRO A 38 9.86 4.92 17.42
N GLY A 39 10.28 5.56 16.32
CA GLY A 39 11.22 4.99 15.36
C GLY A 39 10.68 3.87 14.48
N ILE A 40 9.40 3.47 14.59
CA ILE A 40 8.83 2.39 13.77
C ILE A 40 8.72 2.76 12.28
N SER A 41 8.48 4.05 12.02
CA SER A 41 8.27 4.62 10.69
C SER A 41 8.77 6.07 10.66
N ALA A 42 9.19 6.48 9.47
CA ALA A 42 9.59 7.84 9.11
C ALA A 42 8.49 8.59 8.32
N ALA A 43 7.33 7.95 8.08
CA ALA A 43 6.18 8.54 7.36
C ALA A 43 5.40 9.51 8.26
N GLY A 44 6.07 10.58 8.66
CA GLY A 44 5.67 11.54 9.69
C GLY A 44 6.72 11.59 10.79
N SER A 45 7.26 12.79 11.06
CA SER A 45 8.43 12.99 11.94
C SER A 45 8.18 12.63 13.41
N SER A 46 6.92 12.60 13.87
CA SER A 46 6.53 12.29 15.25
C SER A 46 5.34 11.33 15.28
N PRO A 47 5.11 10.60 16.40
CA PRO A 47 3.88 9.80 16.56
C PRO A 47 2.60 10.61 16.33
N GLU A 48 2.55 11.88 16.75
CA GLU A 48 1.39 12.73 16.52
C GLU A 48 1.18 13.04 15.04
N ALA A 49 2.24 13.38 14.30
CA ALA A 49 2.16 13.60 12.86
C ALA A 49 1.64 12.34 12.13
N ARG A 50 2.08 11.16 12.58
CA ARG A 50 1.69 9.86 12.02
C ARG A 50 0.20 9.52 12.17
N LYS A 51 -0.52 10.15 13.11
CA LYS A 51 -1.99 10.00 13.24
C LYS A 51 -2.74 10.59 12.06
N TYR A 52 -2.20 11.63 11.43
CA TYR A 52 -2.87 12.39 10.39
C TYR A 52 -2.25 12.22 8.99
N THR A 53 -1.15 11.49 8.85
CA THR A 53 -0.48 11.27 7.56
C THR A 53 -1.46 10.77 6.49
N ALA A 54 -2.28 9.77 6.80
CA ALA A 54 -3.27 9.25 5.84
C ALA A 54 -4.35 10.28 5.47
N CYS A 55 -4.76 11.14 6.43
CA CYS A 55 -5.69 12.23 6.14
C CYS A 55 -5.07 13.30 5.24
N ALA A 56 -3.81 13.68 5.51
CA ALA A 56 -3.07 14.65 4.74
C ALA A 56 -2.78 14.16 3.31
N ASP A 57 -2.38 12.90 3.15
CA ASP A 57 -2.15 12.28 1.84
C ASP A 57 -3.47 12.15 1.07
N ALA A 58 -4.57 11.78 1.72
CA ALA A 58 -5.89 11.74 1.08
C ALA A 58 -6.33 13.13 0.58
N GLU A 59 -6.15 14.16 1.41
CA GLU A 59 -6.49 15.53 1.07
C GLU A 59 -5.67 16.04 -0.12
N PHE A 60 -4.36 15.81 -0.10
CA PHE A 60 -3.46 16.23 -1.17
C PHE A 60 -3.70 15.44 -2.47
N LEU A 61 -3.98 14.13 -2.39
CA LEU A 61 -4.29 13.33 -3.58
C LEU A 61 -5.55 13.88 -4.30
N TYR A 62 -6.55 14.30 -3.54
CA TYR A 62 -7.82 14.76 -4.08
C TYR A 62 -7.78 16.22 -4.59
N TYR A 63 -7.26 17.16 -3.79
CA TYR A 63 -7.28 18.58 -4.12
C TYR A 63 -5.97 19.11 -4.71
N GLY A 64 -4.86 18.39 -4.58
CA GLY A 64 -3.54 18.89 -4.95
C GLY A 64 -3.08 20.04 -4.06
N ALA A 65 -2.09 20.80 -4.55
CA ALA A 65 -1.49 21.90 -3.81
C ALA A 65 -2.33 23.20 -3.82
N GLU A 66 -3.31 23.33 -4.72
CA GLU A 66 -4.08 24.57 -4.93
C GLU A 66 -5.01 24.91 -3.76
N LYS A 67 -5.51 23.88 -3.06
CA LYS A 67 -6.40 24.08 -1.92
C LYS A 67 -5.59 24.16 -0.63
N LYS A 68 -5.93 25.13 0.22
CA LYS A 68 -5.40 25.19 1.59
C LYS A 68 -5.81 23.93 2.35
N ALA A 69 -4.82 23.15 2.78
CA ALA A 69 -5.05 21.89 3.46
C ALA A 69 -5.56 22.11 4.89
N VAL A 70 -6.56 21.32 5.29
CA VAL A 70 -6.95 21.14 6.70
C VAL A 70 -5.89 20.31 7.42
N TYR A 71 -5.41 19.25 6.76
CA TYR A 71 -4.30 18.42 7.23
C TYR A 71 -3.08 18.63 6.31
N PRO A 72 -2.13 19.52 6.67
CA PRO A 72 -0.95 19.73 5.85
C PRO A 72 -0.09 18.46 5.80
N LEU A 73 0.55 18.20 4.65
CA LEU A 73 1.49 17.07 4.52
C LEU A 73 2.53 17.12 5.64
N PRO A 74 2.65 16.05 6.44
CA PRO A 74 3.44 16.07 7.65
C PRO A 74 4.92 16.26 7.32
N PRO A 75 5.69 16.94 8.19
CA PRO A 75 7.13 17.01 8.03
C PRO A 75 7.72 15.59 8.08
N LEU A 76 8.64 15.31 7.17
CA LEU A 76 9.42 14.08 7.12
C LEU A 76 10.83 14.34 7.62
N THR A 77 11.50 13.31 8.14
CA THR A 77 12.92 13.40 8.54
C THR A 77 13.81 13.78 7.35
N ALA A 78 13.51 13.21 6.19
CA ALA A 78 13.99 13.62 4.88
C ALA A 78 13.01 13.07 3.83
N GLY A 79 13.00 13.66 2.64
CA GLY A 79 12.06 13.26 1.60
C GLY A 79 10.88 14.21 1.42
N ALA A 80 9.99 13.83 0.52
CA ALA A 80 8.66 14.39 0.34
C ALA A 80 7.64 13.26 0.32
N SER A 81 6.38 13.52 0.67
CA SER A 81 5.34 12.47 0.67
C SER A 81 5.18 11.89 -0.75
N PRO A 82 5.03 10.56 -0.89
CA PRO A 82 4.86 9.92 -2.20
C PRO A 82 3.53 10.30 -2.85
N VAL A 83 2.59 10.90 -2.10
CA VAL A 83 1.36 11.47 -2.67
C VAL A 83 1.63 12.52 -3.75
N LEU A 84 2.77 13.23 -3.70
CA LEU A 84 3.16 14.17 -4.77
C LEU A 84 3.29 13.45 -6.11
N ILE A 85 3.82 12.23 -6.08
CA ILE A 85 4.00 11.36 -7.26
C ILE A 85 2.63 10.92 -7.78
N SER A 86 1.80 10.37 -6.89
CA SER A 86 0.46 9.90 -7.24
C SER A 86 -0.42 11.04 -7.78
N ARG A 87 -0.42 12.20 -7.12
CA ARG A 87 -1.18 13.38 -7.53
C ARG A 87 -0.75 13.86 -8.91
N ALA A 88 0.56 14.00 -9.15
CA ALA A 88 1.08 14.47 -10.44
C ALA A 88 0.56 13.61 -11.60
N VAL A 89 0.57 12.29 -11.44
CA VAL A 89 0.08 11.37 -12.47
C VAL A 89 -1.44 11.37 -12.59
N VAL A 90 -2.14 11.28 -11.45
CA VAL A 90 -3.60 11.26 -11.42
C VAL A 90 -4.19 12.49 -12.11
N GLU A 91 -3.67 13.68 -11.79
CA GLU A 91 -4.09 14.94 -12.37
C GLU A 91 -3.76 15.00 -13.86
N SER A 92 -2.53 14.70 -14.24
CA SER A 92 -2.09 14.80 -15.64
C SER A 92 -2.83 13.84 -16.58
N LEU A 93 -3.30 12.71 -16.07
CA LEU A 93 -4.02 11.70 -16.85
C LEU A 93 -5.53 11.72 -16.64
N ASN A 94 -6.04 12.61 -15.79
CA ASN A 94 -7.44 12.64 -15.36
C ASN A 94 -7.93 11.26 -14.89
N ILE A 95 -7.12 10.56 -14.10
CA ILE A 95 -7.47 9.25 -13.57
C ILE A 95 -8.58 9.42 -12.53
N PRO A 96 -9.72 8.70 -12.63
CA PRO A 96 -10.75 8.71 -11.59
C PRO A 96 -10.18 8.23 -10.25
N VAL A 97 -10.38 9.01 -9.19
CA VAL A 97 -9.92 8.68 -7.83
C VAL A 97 -11.09 8.38 -6.90
N TYR A 98 -10.98 7.28 -6.17
CA TYR A 98 -11.85 6.93 -5.05
C TYR A 98 -11.02 6.75 -3.79
N LEU A 99 -11.40 7.45 -2.73
CA LEU A 99 -10.78 7.33 -1.42
C LEU A 99 -11.69 6.49 -0.53
N PHE A 100 -11.11 5.51 0.16
CA PHE A 100 -11.83 4.62 1.06
C PHE A 100 -11.30 4.75 2.48
N ASN A 101 -12.17 4.98 3.45
CA ASN A 101 -11.82 4.96 4.86
C ASN A 101 -12.10 3.55 5.41
N ALA A 102 -11.04 2.76 5.63
CA ALA A 102 -11.14 1.44 6.22
C ALA A 102 -11.08 1.46 7.76
N GLY A 103 -10.71 2.59 8.37
CA GLY A 103 -10.54 2.69 9.82
C GLY A 103 -9.52 3.75 10.22
N LEU A 104 -9.78 5.01 9.88
CA LEU A 104 -9.03 6.16 10.38
C LEU A 104 -9.59 6.62 11.72
N PRO A 105 -8.74 7.17 12.63
CA PRO A 105 -9.21 7.74 13.90
C PRO A 105 -10.05 9.00 13.69
N GLN A 106 -9.83 9.71 12.59
CA GLN A 106 -10.59 10.88 12.16
C GLN A 106 -10.77 10.84 10.64
N PRO A 107 -11.92 11.27 10.11
CA PRO A 107 -12.15 11.31 8.68
C PRO A 107 -11.26 12.39 8.01
N PRO A 108 -10.79 12.17 6.78
CA PRO A 108 -10.05 13.18 6.03
C PRO A 108 -10.99 14.29 5.53
N ALA A 109 -10.46 15.49 5.24
CA ALA A 109 -11.23 16.65 4.80
C ALA A 109 -11.63 16.61 3.31
N VAL A 110 -11.98 15.41 2.80
CA VAL A 110 -12.31 15.10 1.40
C VAL A 110 -13.51 14.15 1.34
N PRO A 111 -14.24 14.12 0.22
CA PRO A 111 -15.19 13.04 -0.04
C PRO A 111 -14.50 11.69 0.05
N VAL A 112 -14.98 10.84 0.97
CA VAL A 112 -14.44 9.51 1.20
C VAL A 112 -15.59 8.52 1.31
N ILE A 113 -15.37 7.32 0.79
CA ILE A 113 -16.27 6.19 0.99
C ILE A 113 -15.92 5.56 2.33
N ASP A 114 -16.80 5.74 3.31
CA ASP A 114 -16.64 5.09 4.61
C ASP A 114 -17.03 3.62 4.54
N LEU A 115 -16.10 2.74 4.90
CA LEU A 115 -16.31 1.29 4.94
C LEU A 115 -16.81 0.82 6.31
N GLY A 116 -16.96 1.70 7.30
CA GLY A 116 -17.46 1.34 8.64
C GLY A 116 -16.51 0.43 9.40
N GLY A 117 -15.20 0.61 9.22
CA GLY A 117 -14.18 -0.05 10.03
C GLY A 117 -13.73 0.78 11.21
N SER A 118 -12.61 0.38 11.83
CA SER A 118 -12.04 1.06 12.99
C SER A 118 -10.53 1.08 12.94
N ALA A 119 -9.93 2.10 13.57
CA ALA A 119 -8.50 2.16 13.83
C ALA A 119 -8.00 0.87 14.51
N ALA A 120 -6.95 0.26 13.96
CA ALA A 120 -6.34 -0.91 14.58
C ALA A 120 -5.50 -0.52 15.80
N LYS A 121 -5.60 -1.31 16.87
CA LYS A 121 -4.69 -1.27 18.01
C LYS A 121 -3.29 -1.71 17.59
N CYS A 122 -2.32 -1.53 18.48
CA CYS A 122 -0.95 -1.96 18.24
C CYS A 122 -0.88 -3.50 18.12
N LEU A 123 -0.28 -3.99 17.03
CA LEU A 123 -0.24 -5.43 16.72
C LEU A 123 0.50 -6.25 17.79
N SER A 124 1.37 -5.61 18.59
CA SER A 124 2.06 -6.27 19.71
C SER A 124 1.11 -6.77 20.81
N GLY A 125 -0.16 -6.35 20.77
CA GLY A 125 -1.24 -6.87 21.60
C GLY A 125 -1.75 -8.24 21.16
N GLY A 126 -1.56 -8.64 19.90
CA GLY A 126 -2.17 -9.84 19.31
C GLY A 126 -3.69 -9.76 19.14
N ALA A 127 -4.25 -8.54 19.21
CA ALA A 127 -5.66 -8.21 19.08
C ALA A 127 -5.80 -6.79 18.49
N ALA A 128 -5.27 -6.63 17.27
CA ALA A 128 -5.28 -5.36 16.54
C ALA A 128 -6.70 -4.86 16.21
N MET A 129 -7.64 -5.76 15.91
CA MET A 129 -9.03 -5.44 15.56
C MET A 129 -9.98 -6.51 16.10
N GLU A 130 -11.25 -6.13 16.30
CA GLU A 130 -12.31 -7.09 16.55
C GLU A 130 -12.55 -7.97 15.31
N ILE A 131 -12.74 -9.27 15.51
CA ILE A 131 -12.94 -10.21 14.39
C ILE A 131 -14.20 -9.87 13.56
N SER A 132 -15.24 -9.35 14.19
CA SER A 132 -16.44 -8.87 13.52
C SER A 132 -16.15 -7.72 12.55
N THR A 133 -15.25 -6.81 12.94
CA THR A 133 -14.80 -5.70 12.08
C THR A 133 -14.04 -6.24 10.87
N VAL A 134 -13.18 -7.24 11.05
CA VAL A 134 -12.44 -7.87 9.94
C VAL A 134 -13.38 -8.56 8.94
N HIS A 135 -14.38 -9.31 9.43
CA HIS A 135 -15.41 -9.91 8.57
C HIS A 135 -16.21 -8.85 7.80
N HIS A 136 -16.61 -7.78 8.48
CA HIS A 136 -17.33 -6.67 7.85
C HIS A 136 -16.47 -6.00 6.77
N LEU A 137 -15.21 -5.71 7.05
CA LEU A 137 -14.29 -5.09 6.10
C LEU A 137 -13.98 -6.00 4.90
N LEU A 138 -13.91 -7.32 5.07
CA LEU A 138 -13.83 -8.25 3.95
C LEU A 138 -15.07 -8.15 3.05
N LYS A 139 -16.27 -8.15 3.65
CA LYS A 139 -17.54 -8.02 2.92
C LYS A 139 -17.60 -6.69 2.15
N GLN A 140 -17.17 -5.60 2.77
CA GLN A 140 -17.07 -4.30 2.12
C GLN A 140 -16.05 -4.30 0.98
N GLY A 141 -14.90 -4.93 1.18
CA GLY A 141 -13.88 -5.10 0.14
C GLY A 141 -14.44 -5.84 -1.08
N LEU A 142 -15.11 -6.98 -0.87
CA LEU A 142 -15.75 -7.73 -1.94
C LEU A 142 -16.80 -6.89 -2.70
N LEU A 143 -17.69 -6.21 -1.96
CA LEU A 143 -18.72 -5.34 -2.56
C LEU A 143 -18.12 -4.23 -3.41
N TRP A 144 -17.11 -3.53 -2.90
CA TRP A 144 -16.49 -2.42 -3.63
C TRP A 144 -15.58 -2.89 -4.77
N GLY A 145 -14.96 -4.07 -4.66
CA GLY A 145 -14.25 -4.69 -5.76
C GLY A 145 -15.17 -4.96 -6.96
N GLU A 146 -16.39 -5.46 -6.71
CA GLU A 146 -17.41 -5.64 -7.77
C GLU A 146 -17.84 -4.31 -8.38
N ARG A 147 -18.10 -3.29 -7.56
CA ARG A 147 -18.50 -1.95 -8.03
C ARG A 147 -17.41 -1.27 -8.86
N LEU A 148 -16.16 -1.33 -8.40
CA LEU A 148 -15.03 -0.75 -9.12
C LEU A 148 -14.84 -1.46 -10.46
N ALA A 149 -14.89 -2.79 -10.49
CA ALA A 149 -14.77 -3.55 -11.74
C ALA A 149 -15.91 -3.27 -12.73
N ALA A 150 -17.14 -3.08 -12.25
CA ALA A 150 -18.29 -2.73 -13.09
C ALA A 150 -18.12 -1.37 -13.79
N ASN A 151 -17.38 -0.43 -13.17
CA ASN A 151 -17.10 0.89 -13.72
C ASN A 151 -15.87 0.93 -14.65
N VAL A 152 -15.14 -0.17 -14.77
CA VAL A 152 -13.91 -0.27 -15.57
C VAL A 152 -14.10 -1.31 -16.68
N GLN A 153 -14.87 -0.96 -17.71
CA GLN A 153 -15.07 -1.84 -18.87
C GLN A 153 -13.75 -2.00 -19.64
N GLN A 154 -13.25 -3.25 -19.70
CA GLN A 154 -12.00 -3.65 -20.38
C GLN A 154 -10.72 -3.00 -19.85
N GLY A 155 -10.71 -2.46 -18.63
CA GLY A 155 -9.53 -1.83 -18.02
C GLY A 155 -9.02 -2.57 -16.77
N TYR A 156 -8.39 -1.81 -15.88
CA TYR A 156 -7.88 -2.31 -14.61
C TYR A 156 -8.08 -1.29 -13.49
N VAL A 157 -8.09 -1.77 -12.25
CA VAL A 157 -8.14 -0.94 -11.05
C VAL A 157 -6.76 -0.91 -10.41
N ILE A 158 -6.36 0.27 -9.93
CA ILE A 158 -5.18 0.46 -9.10
C ILE A 158 -5.68 0.50 -7.65
N LEU A 159 -5.21 -0.44 -6.82
CA LEU A 159 -5.59 -0.52 -5.41
C LEU A 159 -4.39 -0.10 -4.55
N GLY A 160 -4.33 1.17 -4.16
CA GLY A 160 -3.28 1.75 -3.33
C GLY A 160 -3.65 1.82 -1.85
N GLU A 161 -2.67 2.20 -1.03
CA GLU A 161 -2.82 2.30 0.42
C GLU A 161 -2.15 3.53 1.01
N CYS A 162 -2.66 4.00 2.15
CA CYS A 162 -1.88 4.80 3.08
C CYS A 162 -2.14 4.35 4.52
N VAL A 163 -1.17 3.61 5.09
CA VAL A 163 -1.17 3.14 6.48
C VAL A 163 0.22 3.32 7.09
N VAL A 164 0.37 4.28 8.00
CA VAL A 164 1.62 4.41 8.76
C VAL A 164 1.80 3.22 9.70
N GLY A 165 2.95 2.54 9.60
CA GLY A 165 3.19 1.26 10.29
C GLY A 165 2.79 0.03 9.48
N GLY A 166 2.24 0.20 8.27
CA GLY A 166 1.78 -0.88 7.39
C GLY A 166 2.85 -1.91 7.01
N THR A 167 4.13 -1.51 6.94
CA THR A 167 5.24 -2.47 6.71
C THR A 167 5.44 -3.45 7.88
N THR A 168 5.08 -3.05 9.10
CA THR A 168 5.19 -3.90 10.31
C THR A 168 4.00 -4.85 10.40
N THR A 169 2.78 -4.39 10.10
CA THR A 169 1.60 -5.27 10.00
C THR A 169 1.74 -6.23 8.82
N ALA A 170 2.32 -5.80 7.69
CA ALA A 170 2.66 -6.68 6.57
C ALA A 170 3.62 -7.81 6.99
N LEU A 171 4.67 -7.49 7.75
CA LEU A 171 5.56 -8.50 8.33
C LEU A 171 4.79 -9.48 9.23
N GLY A 172 3.84 -8.98 10.03
CA GLY A 172 2.96 -9.79 10.87
C GLY A 172 2.10 -10.78 10.08
N ILE A 173 1.43 -10.31 9.03
CA ILE A 173 0.61 -11.15 8.14
C ILE A 173 1.48 -12.20 7.43
N LEU A 174 2.58 -11.80 6.79
CA LEU A 174 3.45 -12.72 6.07
C LEU A 174 4.01 -13.80 7.00
N THR A 175 4.52 -13.41 8.17
CA THR A 175 5.06 -14.35 9.17
C THR A 175 3.96 -15.29 9.69
N GLY A 176 2.76 -14.78 9.95
CA GLY A 176 1.63 -15.58 10.44
C GLY A 176 1.10 -16.56 9.39
N LEU A 177 1.20 -16.22 8.11
CA LEU A 177 0.89 -17.12 6.99
C LEU A 177 2.03 -18.12 6.68
N GLY A 178 3.12 -18.09 7.44
CA GLY A 178 4.25 -18.99 7.29
C GLY A 178 5.26 -18.61 6.20
N VAL A 179 5.19 -17.37 5.68
CA VAL A 179 6.18 -16.84 4.73
C VAL A 179 7.43 -16.41 5.51
N ASP A 180 8.61 -16.82 5.04
CA ASP A 180 9.89 -16.34 5.57
C ASP A 180 10.11 -14.88 5.16
N ALA A 181 9.56 -13.96 5.95
CA ALA A 181 9.59 -12.51 5.71
C ALA A 181 10.51 -11.75 6.66
N LYS A 182 11.16 -12.44 7.60
CA LYS A 182 12.10 -11.83 8.55
C LYS A 182 13.23 -11.17 7.75
N GLU A 183 13.51 -9.91 8.06
CA GLU A 183 14.56 -9.12 7.38
C GLU A 183 14.32 -8.83 5.88
N LYS A 184 13.10 -9.11 5.35
CA LYS A 184 12.79 -8.91 3.92
C LYS A 184 11.84 -7.73 3.64
N VAL A 185 11.11 -7.24 4.63
CA VAL A 185 10.18 -6.11 4.45
C VAL A 185 10.90 -4.76 4.31
N ASN A 186 10.36 -3.84 3.51
CA ASN A 186 10.94 -2.50 3.38
C ASN A 186 10.56 -1.58 4.53
N SER A 187 11.11 -0.37 4.49
CA SER A 187 10.80 0.71 5.41
C SER A 187 10.90 2.06 4.73
N SER A 188 10.19 3.06 5.29
CA SER A 188 10.37 4.47 4.96
C SER A 188 11.72 5.03 5.42
N HIS A 189 12.43 4.30 6.29
CA HIS A 189 13.80 4.63 6.70
C HIS A 189 14.81 4.24 5.60
N PRO A 190 15.95 4.96 5.49
CA PRO A 190 17.02 4.61 4.56
C PRO A 190 17.59 3.22 4.83
N VAL A 191 17.72 2.86 6.12
CA VAL A 191 18.04 1.51 6.56
C VAL A 191 16.86 0.95 7.34
N CYS A 192 16.37 -0.23 6.94
CA CYS A 192 15.23 -0.85 7.60
C CYS A 192 15.51 -1.19 9.07
N ASN A 193 14.59 -0.80 9.95
CA ASN A 193 14.58 -1.05 11.39
C ASN A 193 14.09 -2.48 11.74
N HIS A 194 14.63 -3.50 11.07
CA HIS A 194 14.16 -4.90 11.12
C HIS A 194 14.03 -5.45 12.53
N ARG A 195 15.05 -5.26 13.38
CA ARG A 195 15.04 -5.76 14.76
C ARG A 195 13.82 -5.26 15.55
N GLN A 196 13.47 -3.99 15.38
CA GLN A 196 12.33 -3.39 16.06
C GLN A 196 11.02 -3.98 15.53
N LYS A 197 10.83 -4.02 14.20
CA LYS A 197 9.62 -4.60 13.58
C LYS A 197 9.43 -6.05 13.99
N TRP A 198 10.50 -6.83 13.97
CA TRP A 198 10.50 -8.24 14.35
C TRP A 198 10.05 -8.44 15.81
N ALA A 199 10.59 -7.65 16.75
CA ALA A 199 10.19 -7.75 18.15
C ALA A 199 8.69 -7.47 18.36
N VAL A 200 8.16 -6.45 17.68
CA VAL A 200 6.72 -6.09 17.75
C VAL A 200 5.85 -7.21 17.18
N VAL A 201 6.24 -7.78 16.03
CA VAL A 201 5.52 -8.88 15.37
C VAL A 201 5.54 -10.16 16.20
N GLN A 202 6.70 -10.54 16.75
CA GLN A 202 6.81 -11.72 17.62
C GLN A 202 5.90 -11.58 18.84
N ALA A 203 5.89 -10.42 19.50
CA ALA A 203 5.01 -10.17 20.64
C ALA A 203 3.52 -10.35 20.29
N GLY A 204 3.09 -9.86 19.13
CA GLY A 204 1.71 -10.02 18.65
C GLY A 204 1.34 -11.47 18.36
N LEU A 205 2.15 -12.18 17.57
CA LEU A 205 1.92 -13.57 17.20
C LEU A 205 1.97 -14.51 18.41
N GLU A 206 2.86 -14.28 19.37
CA GLU A 206 2.92 -15.04 20.62
C GLU A 206 1.65 -14.88 21.45
N LYS A 207 1.14 -13.65 21.60
CA LYS A 207 -0.10 -13.39 22.35
C LYS A 207 -1.31 -14.01 21.66
N MET A 208 -1.39 -13.91 20.33
CA MET A 208 -2.41 -14.59 19.54
C MET A 208 -2.41 -16.10 19.80
N ARG A 209 -1.25 -16.75 19.75
CA ARG A 209 -1.10 -18.18 20.03
C ARG A 209 -1.52 -18.54 21.46
N LYS A 210 -1.13 -17.73 22.45
CA LYS A 210 -1.52 -17.91 23.86
C LYS A 210 -3.03 -17.80 24.05
N ALA A 211 -3.68 -16.82 23.42
CA ALA A 211 -5.12 -16.59 23.52
C ALA A 211 -5.95 -17.77 22.95
N ARG A 212 -5.43 -18.49 21.96
CA ARG A 212 -6.07 -19.69 21.38
C ARG A 212 -5.91 -20.97 22.23
N GLY A 213 -5.04 -20.96 23.25
CA GLY A 213 -4.81 -22.11 24.13
C GLY A 213 -3.90 -23.21 23.56
N LYS A 214 -3.51 -24.16 24.42
CA LYS A 214 -2.55 -25.26 24.13
C LYS A 214 -3.06 -26.36 23.19
N LEU A 215 -4.32 -26.30 22.75
CA LEU A 215 -4.91 -27.28 21.82
C LEU A 215 -4.52 -27.04 20.34
N TYR A 216 -3.65 -26.06 20.09
CA TYR A 216 -3.09 -25.85 18.76
C TYR A 216 -2.11 -26.97 18.41
N PHE A 217 -2.57 -27.92 17.61
CA PHE A 217 -1.69 -28.81 16.90
C PHE A 217 -0.80 -27.97 15.97
N PRO A 218 0.54 -28.16 15.95
CA PRO A 218 1.46 -27.42 15.08
C PRO A 218 1.10 -27.45 13.58
N SER A 219 0.19 -28.35 13.18
CA SER A 219 -0.27 -28.57 11.81
C SER A 219 -1.57 -27.84 11.42
N ALA A 220 -2.31 -27.23 12.35
CA ALA A 220 -3.50 -26.46 11.97
C ALA A 220 -3.07 -25.17 11.26
N THR A 221 -3.67 -24.85 10.13
CA THR A 221 -3.48 -23.56 9.44
C THR A 221 -4.28 -22.47 10.18
N ILE A 222 -3.65 -21.33 10.46
CA ILE A 222 -4.32 -20.17 11.06
C ILE A 222 -5.39 -19.63 10.09
N ASP A 223 -6.61 -19.35 10.58
CA ASP A 223 -7.61 -18.64 9.78
C ASP A 223 -7.07 -17.25 9.40
N PRO A 224 -7.04 -16.88 8.11
CA PRO A 224 -6.45 -15.62 7.67
C PRO A 224 -7.16 -14.38 8.24
N LEU A 225 -8.47 -14.43 8.54
CA LEU A 225 -9.18 -13.30 9.14
C LEU A 225 -8.89 -13.16 10.62
N GLU A 226 -8.75 -14.27 11.34
CA GLU A 226 -8.29 -14.23 12.73
C GLU A 226 -6.83 -13.74 12.82
N LEU A 227 -5.99 -14.03 11.82
CA LEU A 227 -4.64 -13.48 11.73
C LEU A 227 -4.66 -11.97 11.52
N VAL A 228 -5.49 -11.47 10.60
CA VAL A 228 -5.68 -10.03 10.41
C VAL A 228 -6.19 -9.36 11.68
N ALA A 229 -7.18 -9.96 12.36
CA ALA A 229 -7.70 -9.44 13.62
C ALA A 229 -6.61 -9.35 14.69
N ALA A 230 -5.65 -10.27 14.70
CA ALA A 230 -4.57 -10.29 15.68
C ALA A 230 -3.45 -9.28 15.37
N VAL A 231 -2.94 -9.25 14.14
CA VAL A 231 -1.68 -8.56 13.80
C VAL A 231 -1.71 -7.73 12.51
N GLY A 232 -2.86 -7.64 11.85
CA GLY A 232 -3.03 -6.86 10.63
C GLY A 232 -3.45 -5.41 10.88
N ASP A 233 -3.81 -4.73 9.79
CA ASP A 233 -4.47 -3.43 9.76
C ASP A 233 -5.74 -3.48 8.88
N PRO A 234 -6.67 -2.53 9.01
CA PRO A 234 -7.95 -2.60 8.29
C PRO A 234 -7.81 -2.51 6.77
N MET A 235 -6.76 -1.88 6.24
CA MET A 235 -6.56 -1.74 4.80
C MET A 235 -6.31 -3.10 4.15
N GLN A 236 -5.50 -3.96 4.79
CA GLN A 236 -5.08 -5.24 4.21
C GLN A 236 -6.25 -6.14 3.81
N VAL A 237 -7.25 -6.30 4.68
CA VAL A 237 -8.43 -7.16 4.41
C VAL A 237 -9.39 -6.53 3.41
N VAL A 238 -9.53 -5.20 3.41
CA VAL A 238 -10.34 -4.49 2.42
C VAL A 238 -9.74 -4.66 1.03
N VAL A 239 -8.44 -4.39 0.86
CA VAL A 239 -7.77 -4.51 -0.44
C VAL A 239 -7.76 -5.95 -0.91
N ALA A 240 -7.59 -6.93 0.00
CA ALA A 240 -7.71 -8.34 -0.35
C ALA A 240 -9.11 -8.68 -0.90
N GLY A 241 -10.18 -8.24 -0.23
CA GLY A 241 -11.55 -8.40 -0.71
C GLY A 241 -11.80 -7.72 -2.06
N MET A 242 -11.33 -6.48 -2.21
CA MET A 242 -11.46 -5.72 -3.47
C MET A 242 -10.76 -6.43 -4.62
N ALA A 243 -9.54 -6.92 -4.43
CA ALA A 243 -8.77 -7.61 -5.45
C ALA A 243 -9.38 -8.97 -5.83
N ILE A 244 -9.85 -9.75 -4.84
CA ILE A 244 -10.57 -11.02 -5.07
C ILE A 244 -11.76 -10.78 -6.00
N ALA A 245 -12.61 -9.82 -5.67
CA ALA A 245 -13.81 -9.52 -6.43
C ALA A 245 -13.51 -8.90 -7.81
N ALA A 246 -12.64 -7.88 -7.86
CA ALA A 246 -12.34 -7.16 -9.09
C ALA A 246 -11.64 -8.04 -10.14
N SER A 247 -10.71 -8.92 -9.71
CA SER A 247 -9.98 -9.82 -10.60
C SER A 247 -10.86 -10.74 -11.44
N ARG A 248 -12.12 -10.96 -11.03
CA ARG A 248 -13.10 -11.77 -11.77
C ARG A 248 -13.48 -11.14 -13.10
N ASN A 249 -13.38 -9.82 -13.23
CA ASN A 249 -13.90 -9.07 -14.38
C ASN A 249 -12.89 -8.09 -15.00
N CYS A 250 -11.88 -7.63 -14.27
CA CYS A 250 -10.89 -6.67 -14.79
C CYS A 250 -9.46 -6.97 -14.26
N GLY A 251 -8.47 -6.24 -14.77
CA GLY A 251 -7.12 -6.26 -14.21
C GLY A 251 -7.08 -5.60 -12.83
N VAL A 252 -6.16 -6.03 -11.98
CA VAL A 252 -5.90 -5.43 -10.66
C VAL A 252 -4.40 -5.18 -10.53
N LEU A 253 -4.04 -3.93 -10.27
CA LEU A 253 -2.68 -3.51 -9.92
C LEU A 253 -2.66 -3.15 -8.43
N LEU A 254 -2.15 -4.06 -7.59
CA LEU A 254 -1.91 -3.80 -6.17
C LEU A 254 -0.75 -2.82 -6.03
N ALA A 255 -1.04 -1.62 -5.53
CA ALA A 255 -0.17 -0.45 -5.66
C ALA A 255 0.56 -0.15 -4.36
N GLY A 256 1.74 -0.73 -4.23
CA GLY A 256 2.60 -0.57 -3.07
C GLY A 256 3.68 -1.66 -3.01
N GLY A 257 4.54 -1.55 -2.00
CA GLY A 257 5.67 -2.45 -1.81
C GLY A 257 5.32 -3.73 -1.07
N THR A 258 6.09 -4.04 -0.04
CA THR A 258 5.94 -5.28 0.76
C THR A 258 4.58 -5.42 1.44
N GLN A 259 3.87 -4.32 1.66
CA GLN A 259 2.47 -4.33 2.09
C GLN A 259 1.56 -5.05 1.09
N MET A 260 1.73 -4.79 -0.22
CA MET A 260 0.92 -5.40 -1.26
C MET A 260 1.31 -6.86 -1.52
N LEU A 261 2.54 -7.27 -1.22
CA LEU A 261 2.91 -8.69 -1.16
C LEU A 261 2.22 -9.42 -0.01
N ALA A 262 2.09 -8.78 1.16
CA ALA A 262 1.30 -9.32 2.28
C ALA A 262 -0.19 -9.41 1.92
N VAL A 263 -0.75 -8.40 1.25
CA VAL A 263 -2.11 -8.44 0.73
C VAL A 263 -2.27 -9.57 -0.30
N TYR A 264 -1.31 -9.76 -1.20
CA TYR A 264 -1.36 -10.87 -2.18
C TYR A 264 -1.36 -12.24 -1.49
N ALA A 265 -0.49 -12.44 -0.49
CA ALA A 265 -0.50 -13.65 0.33
C ALA A 265 -1.85 -13.84 1.06
N LEU A 266 -2.43 -12.74 1.56
CA LEU A 266 -3.73 -12.75 2.22
C LEU A 266 -4.88 -13.06 1.26
N ILE A 267 -4.84 -12.57 0.02
CA ILE A 267 -5.80 -12.92 -1.04
C ILE A 267 -5.81 -14.43 -1.26
N VAL A 268 -4.64 -15.04 -1.42
CA VAL A 268 -4.49 -16.50 -1.61
C VAL A 268 -5.06 -17.24 -0.40
N ALA A 269 -4.69 -16.83 0.82
CA ALA A 269 -5.13 -17.47 2.05
C ALA A 269 -6.66 -17.38 2.25
N ILE A 270 -7.24 -16.19 2.09
CA ILE A 270 -8.69 -15.97 2.21
C ILE A 270 -9.45 -16.74 1.13
N ALA A 271 -8.99 -16.68 -0.13
CA ALA A 271 -9.64 -17.39 -1.22
C ALA A 271 -9.69 -18.90 -0.98
N ASN A 272 -8.60 -19.48 -0.46
CA ASN A 272 -8.54 -20.89 -0.12
C ASN A 272 -9.42 -21.24 1.10
N ALA A 273 -9.32 -20.47 2.19
CA ALA A 273 -10.04 -20.75 3.43
C ALA A 273 -11.56 -20.61 3.27
N TYR A 274 -12.02 -19.64 2.47
CA TYR A 274 -13.43 -19.32 2.28
C TYR A 274 -13.98 -19.73 0.92
N SER A 275 -13.22 -20.52 0.14
CA SER A 275 -13.60 -20.99 -1.21
C SER A 275 -14.06 -19.87 -2.15
N LEU A 276 -13.40 -18.71 -2.11
CA LEU A 276 -13.74 -17.58 -2.95
C LEU A 276 -13.02 -17.68 -4.30
N PHE A 277 -13.78 -17.62 -5.39
CA PHE A 277 -13.22 -17.52 -6.73
C PHE A 277 -12.52 -16.17 -6.94
N TRP A 278 -11.33 -16.20 -7.55
CA TRP A 278 -10.57 -15.04 -8.02
C TRP A 278 -9.67 -15.47 -9.18
N ARG A 279 -9.08 -14.52 -9.92
CA ARG A 279 -8.20 -14.81 -11.06
C ARG A 279 -6.78 -14.32 -10.79
N PRO A 280 -5.84 -15.18 -10.35
CA PRO A 280 -4.46 -14.79 -10.09
C PRO A 280 -3.76 -14.14 -11.29
N THR A 281 -4.08 -14.59 -12.51
CA THR A 281 -3.52 -14.05 -13.75
C THR A 281 -3.93 -12.60 -14.03
N ALA A 282 -4.98 -12.10 -13.39
CA ALA A 282 -5.45 -10.72 -13.53
C ALA A 282 -4.85 -9.78 -12.47
N VAL A 283 -4.13 -10.30 -11.46
CA VAL A 283 -3.59 -9.52 -10.33
C VAL A 283 -2.07 -9.41 -10.46
N VAL A 284 -1.56 -8.19 -10.39
CA VAL A 284 -0.13 -7.87 -10.38
C VAL A 284 0.19 -6.92 -9.23
N VAL A 285 1.44 -6.89 -8.78
CA VAL A 285 1.93 -5.95 -7.77
C VAL A 285 2.80 -4.91 -8.45
N GLY A 286 2.52 -3.63 -8.23
CA GLY A 286 3.28 -2.51 -8.78
C GLY A 286 3.85 -1.63 -7.68
N THR A 287 5.16 -1.41 -7.75
CA THR A 287 5.92 -0.63 -6.76
C THR A 287 6.92 0.33 -7.46
N THR A 288 7.81 0.95 -6.70
CA THR A 288 8.96 1.73 -7.19
C THR A 288 10.26 0.92 -7.19
N ARG A 289 11.23 1.32 -8.04
CA ARG A 289 12.60 0.77 -7.98
C ARG A 289 13.24 0.92 -6.60
N TRP A 290 12.93 2.00 -5.89
CA TRP A 290 13.44 2.24 -4.54
C TRP A 290 12.99 1.19 -3.52
N VAL A 291 11.91 0.46 -3.79
CA VAL A 291 11.45 -0.69 -3.00
C VAL A 291 11.96 -2.01 -3.56
N ALA A 292 11.85 -2.20 -4.88
CA ALA A 292 12.22 -3.47 -5.52
C ALA A 292 13.73 -3.75 -5.42
N GLU A 293 14.54 -2.70 -5.45
CA GLU A 293 16.01 -2.73 -5.45
C GLU A 293 16.60 -2.27 -4.11
N ASP A 294 15.79 -2.09 -3.05
CA ASP A 294 16.27 -1.68 -1.72
C ASP A 294 17.21 -2.74 -1.12
N PRO A 295 18.52 -2.44 -0.90
CA PRO A 295 19.46 -3.41 -0.37
C PRO A 295 19.21 -3.75 1.11
N THR A 296 18.31 -3.02 1.78
CA THR A 296 17.95 -3.25 3.19
C THR A 296 16.66 -4.05 3.36
N GLY A 297 16.00 -4.39 2.24
CA GLY A 297 14.91 -5.35 2.18
C GLY A 297 15.22 -6.44 1.15
N ALA A 298 14.23 -7.29 0.86
CA ALA A 298 14.37 -8.34 -0.14
C ALA A 298 13.04 -8.57 -0.86
N THR A 299 12.49 -7.51 -1.45
CA THR A 299 11.14 -7.48 -2.07
C THR A 299 10.95 -8.58 -3.12
N VAL A 300 11.95 -8.76 -4.00
CA VAL A 300 11.90 -9.77 -5.07
C VAL A 300 11.93 -11.17 -4.48
N GLU A 301 12.80 -11.43 -3.51
CA GLU A 301 12.85 -12.72 -2.80
C GLU A 301 11.56 -13.00 -2.04
N LEU A 302 10.98 -11.98 -1.42
CA LEU A 302 9.71 -12.09 -0.71
C LEU A 302 8.56 -12.42 -1.67
N ALA A 303 8.52 -11.81 -2.85
CA ALA A 303 7.54 -12.12 -3.88
C ALA A 303 7.67 -13.58 -4.36
N LEU A 304 8.89 -14.04 -4.62
CA LEU A 304 9.18 -15.44 -4.98
C LEU A 304 8.84 -16.42 -3.84
N GLY A 305 8.96 -15.97 -2.59
CA GLY A 305 8.67 -16.73 -1.38
C GLY A 305 7.19 -16.90 -1.04
N LEU A 306 6.26 -16.32 -1.81
CA LEU A 306 4.81 -16.46 -1.56
C LEU A 306 4.23 -17.84 -1.94
N GLY A 307 5.06 -18.78 -2.38
CA GLY A 307 4.69 -20.18 -2.58
C GLY A 307 4.17 -20.46 -3.99
N LYS A 308 3.10 -21.25 -4.10
CA LYS A 308 2.62 -21.79 -5.40
C LYS A 308 2.01 -20.73 -6.32
N THR A 309 1.58 -19.60 -5.77
CA THR A 309 0.97 -18.51 -6.53
C THR A 309 1.83 -17.27 -6.33
N ILE A 310 2.73 -17.01 -7.26
CA ILE A 310 3.65 -15.87 -7.23
C ILE A 310 3.03 -14.74 -8.05
N PRO A 311 2.96 -13.49 -7.56
CA PRO A 311 2.53 -12.36 -8.36
C PRO A 311 3.63 -11.91 -9.33
N PRO A 312 3.28 -11.39 -10.52
CA PRO A 312 4.17 -10.50 -11.24
C PRO A 312 4.45 -9.24 -10.42
N LEU A 313 5.72 -8.93 -10.22
CA LEU A 313 6.21 -7.75 -9.51
C LEU A 313 6.76 -6.75 -10.52
N PHE A 314 6.07 -5.63 -10.66
CA PHE A 314 6.47 -4.51 -11.49
C PHE A 314 7.11 -3.43 -10.63
N ALA A 315 8.12 -2.75 -11.17
CA ALA A 315 8.58 -1.48 -10.62
C ALA A 315 8.65 -0.40 -11.69
N THR A 316 8.24 0.82 -11.34
CA THR A 316 8.64 2.00 -12.12
C THR A 316 10.13 2.24 -11.94
N GLN A 317 10.83 2.49 -13.05
CA GLN A 317 12.24 2.91 -13.05
C GLN A 317 12.41 4.43 -12.91
N LEU A 318 11.41 5.13 -12.37
CA LEU A 318 11.51 6.56 -12.03
C LEU A 318 12.75 6.84 -11.17
N SER A 319 13.51 7.85 -11.56
CA SER A 319 14.68 8.36 -10.83
C SER A 319 14.47 9.83 -10.48
N PHE A 320 14.87 10.21 -9.27
CA PHE A 320 14.97 11.58 -8.81
C PHE A 320 16.41 12.07 -8.73
N ALA A 321 17.39 11.32 -9.27
CA ALA A 321 18.80 11.73 -9.29
C ALA A 321 19.01 13.10 -9.96
N ASN A 322 18.20 13.39 -11.00
CA ASN A 322 18.26 14.65 -11.76
C ASN A 322 17.24 15.70 -11.29
N SER A 323 16.53 15.47 -10.19
CA SER A 323 15.56 16.43 -9.68
C SER A 323 16.25 17.69 -9.15
N ARG A 324 15.65 18.88 -9.33
CA ARG A 324 16.16 20.13 -8.74
C ARG A 324 15.86 20.28 -7.24
N TYR A 325 15.00 19.42 -6.68
CA TYR A 325 14.57 19.50 -5.29
C TYR A 325 15.27 18.46 -4.41
N PRO A 326 16.05 18.88 -3.39
CA PRO A 326 16.73 17.96 -2.47
C PRO A 326 15.79 17.00 -1.74
N GLN A 327 14.52 17.40 -1.53
CA GLN A 327 13.50 16.56 -0.94
C GLN A 327 13.16 15.35 -1.82
N LEU A 328 13.15 15.50 -3.15
CA LEU A 328 12.92 14.39 -4.08
C LEU A 328 14.17 13.52 -4.22
N GLN A 329 15.35 14.15 -4.33
CA GLN A 329 16.64 13.43 -4.37
C GLN A 329 16.88 12.53 -3.14
N ALA A 330 16.20 12.77 -2.01
CA ALA A 330 16.27 11.89 -0.85
C ALA A 330 15.75 10.47 -1.11
N TYR A 331 14.88 10.25 -2.09
CA TYR A 331 14.43 8.90 -2.45
C TYR A 331 15.59 8.02 -2.95
N GLU A 332 16.55 8.58 -3.68
CA GLU A 332 17.75 7.87 -4.13
C GLU A 332 18.67 7.43 -2.99
N ARG A 333 18.47 8.02 -1.80
CA ARG A 333 19.20 7.67 -0.56
C ARG A 333 18.39 6.71 0.33
N GLY A 334 17.31 6.14 -0.20
CA GLY A 334 16.48 5.15 0.49
C GLY A 334 15.41 5.73 1.43
N PHE A 335 15.18 7.05 1.42
CA PHE A 335 14.09 7.64 2.21
C PHE A 335 12.75 7.47 1.51
N VAL A 336 11.68 7.27 2.29
CA VAL A 336 10.28 7.20 1.83
C VAL A 336 9.98 6.00 0.92
N LYS A 337 10.54 5.97 -0.29
CA LYS A 337 10.47 4.92 -1.32
C LYS A 337 9.12 4.71 -1.99
N GLU A 338 8.04 4.61 -1.22
CA GLU A 338 6.71 4.25 -1.74
C GLU A 338 5.63 4.71 -0.76
N GLY A 339 4.38 4.75 -1.26
CA GLY A 339 3.17 4.99 -0.50
C GLY A 339 2.12 5.63 -1.40
N VAL A 340 0.85 5.54 -1.00
CA VAL A 340 -0.26 6.19 -1.72
C VAL A 340 -0.32 5.76 -3.20
N GLY A 341 0.12 4.53 -3.51
CA GLY A 341 0.15 3.95 -4.85
C GLY A 341 1.05 4.66 -5.87
N ALA A 342 2.09 5.38 -5.43
CA ALA A 342 2.96 6.18 -6.30
C ALA A 342 3.62 5.36 -7.41
N GLY A 343 4.19 4.20 -7.09
CA GLY A 343 4.84 3.34 -8.08
C GLY A 343 3.87 2.89 -9.18
N ALA A 344 2.68 2.44 -8.79
CA ALA A 344 1.64 2.00 -9.72
C ALA A 344 1.07 3.15 -10.57
N ALA A 345 0.94 4.35 -10.02
CA ALA A 345 0.56 5.53 -10.79
C ALA A 345 1.58 5.77 -11.91
N CYS A 346 2.88 5.76 -11.60
CA CYS A 346 3.91 5.91 -12.63
C CYS A 346 3.92 4.77 -13.66
N ILE A 347 3.66 3.52 -13.23
CA ILE A 347 3.49 2.40 -14.15
C ILE A 347 2.33 2.69 -15.11
N ALA A 348 1.17 3.13 -14.61
CA ALA A 348 0.03 3.48 -15.44
C ALA A 348 0.32 4.58 -16.46
N ALA A 349 1.04 5.63 -16.05
CA ALA A 349 1.46 6.70 -16.97
C ALA A 349 2.43 6.21 -18.05
N SER A 350 3.37 5.35 -17.68
CA SER A 350 4.31 4.73 -18.62
C SER A 350 3.58 3.82 -19.61
N LEU A 351 2.60 3.03 -19.17
CA LEU A 351 1.84 2.14 -20.04
C LEU A 351 0.91 2.91 -21.00
N ARG A 352 0.24 3.96 -20.50
CA ARG A 352 -0.80 4.67 -21.25
C ARG A 352 -0.24 5.74 -22.19
N GLN A 353 0.73 6.53 -21.71
CA GLN A 353 1.24 7.71 -22.41
C GLN A 353 2.74 7.61 -22.72
N ASN A 354 3.37 6.46 -22.44
CA ASN A 354 4.81 6.27 -22.63
C ASN A 354 5.67 7.35 -21.95
N TRP A 355 5.24 7.81 -20.77
CA TRP A 355 6.00 8.80 -19.98
C TRP A 355 7.41 8.29 -19.71
N GLN A 356 8.39 9.17 -19.93
CA GLN A 356 9.79 8.96 -19.58
C GLN A 356 10.15 9.81 -18.36
N GLU A 357 11.41 9.73 -17.94
CA GLU A 357 11.91 10.43 -16.76
C GLU A 357 11.61 11.94 -16.78
N LYS A 358 11.73 12.59 -17.95
CA LYS A 358 11.48 14.02 -18.10
C LYS A 358 10.02 14.39 -17.78
N GLU A 359 9.05 13.64 -18.28
CA GLU A 359 7.62 13.88 -18.02
C GLU A 359 7.31 13.70 -16.53
N PHE A 360 7.85 12.65 -15.91
CA PHE A 360 7.69 12.43 -14.47
C PHE A 360 8.28 13.56 -13.64
N LEU A 361 9.55 13.92 -13.87
CA LEU A 361 10.19 15.00 -13.13
C LEU A 361 9.43 16.30 -13.27
N THR A 362 9.07 16.68 -14.49
CA THR A 362 8.31 17.93 -14.74
C THR A 362 7.00 17.96 -13.95
N ALA A 363 6.20 16.89 -14.03
CA ALA A 363 4.89 16.86 -13.37
C ALA A 363 5.01 16.82 -11.83
N ILE A 364 5.94 16.03 -11.29
CA ILE A 364 6.12 15.86 -9.84
C ILE A 364 6.74 17.11 -9.21
N GLU A 365 7.72 17.70 -9.87
CA GLU A 365 8.33 18.94 -9.42
C GLU A 365 7.35 20.10 -9.42
N ALA A 366 6.44 20.18 -10.41
CA ALA A 366 5.39 21.18 -10.42
C ALA A 366 4.47 21.08 -9.18
N GLN A 367 4.09 19.86 -8.76
CA GLN A 367 3.31 19.67 -7.52
C GLN A 367 4.06 20.16 -6.28
N LEU A 368 5.36 19.88 -6.21
CA LEU A 368 6.18 20.32 -5.09
C LEU A 368 6.40 21.84 -5.09
N GLU A 369 6.62 22.44 -6.26
CA GLU A 369 6.79 23.89 -6.44
C GLU A 369 5.53 24.65 -6.00
N MET A 370 4.35 24.20 -6.43
CA MET A 370 3.07 24.75 -6.00
C MET A 370 2.87 24.63 -4.49
N LEU A 371 3.17 23.46 -3.91
CA LEU A 371 3.06 23.23 -2.47
C LEU A 371 3.97 24.18 -1.67
N LEU A 372 5.21 24.41 -2.13
CA LEU A 372 6.15 25.31 -1.46
C LEU A 372 5.73 26.78 -1.58
N THR A 373 5.23 27.19 -2.75
CA THR A 373 4.76 28.56 -3.00
C THR A 373 3.55 28.91 -2.12
N ASN A 374 2.59 27.99 -2.00
CA ASN A 374 1.38 28.20 -1.19
C ASN A 374 1.65 28.20 0.32
N ARG A 375 2.76 27.61 0.78
CA ARG A 375 3.19 27.75 2.18
C ARG A 375 3.70 29.16 2.47
N ASN A 376 4.50 29.72 1.55
CA ASN A 376 5.11 31.04 1.72
C ASN A 376 4.11 32.21 1.59
N SER A 377 2.96 32.01 0.92
CA SER A 377 1.91 33.03 0.83
C SER A 377 0.97 33.08 2.04
N THR A 378 1.12 32.15 3.00
CA THR A 378 0.31 32.05 4.22
C THR A 378 1.06 32.37 5.52
N THR A 379 2.34 32.72 5.41
CA THR A 379 3.19 33.30 6.46
C THR A 379 3.34 34.79 6.22
#